data_AF-A0A0F4LWD9-F1
#
_entry.id   AF-A0A0F4LWD9-F1
#
_cell.length_a   1.000
_cell.length_b   1.000
_cell.length_c   1.000
_cell.angle_alpha   90.00
_cell.angle_beta   90.00
_cell.angle_gamma   90.00
#
_symmetry.space_group_name_H-M   'P 1'
#
loop_
_entity.id
_entity.type
_entity.pdbx_description
1 polymer ?
#
loop_
_entity_poly.entity_id
_entity_poly.type
_entity_poly.pdbx_seq_one_letter_code
_entity_poly.pdbx_strand_id
1 'polypeptide(L)' 'MLSALANSYFSMLENKYKKVILNKWFWEVVALVVLVGTFAYAFYCTSKGYKFTGKIKLHWPKVWQMGIGCRR' A
#
# COMPACT_ATOMS: atom_id res chain seq x y z
N MET A 1 23.65 -30.61 14.70
CA MET A 1 22.54 -30.87 15.65
C MET A 1 21.68 -29.64 15.92
N LEU A 2 22.25 -28.46 16.27
CA LEU A 2 21.48 -27.23 16.54
C LEU A 2 20.61 -26.74 15.36
N SER A 3 21.10 -26.89 14.13
CA SER A 3 20.42 -26.49 12.90
C SER A 3 19.13 -27.28 12.61
N ALA A 4 19.08 -28.57 12.98
CA ALA A 4 17.89 -29.40 12.81
C ALA A 4 16.78 -29.02 13.81
N LEU A 5 17.17 -28.64 15.03
CA LEU A 5 16.24 -28.15 16.05
C LEU A 5 15.69 -26.77 15.68
N ALA A 6 16.55 -25.89 15.15
CA ALA A 6 16.13 -24.58 14.66
C ALA A 6 15.11 -24.72 13.50
N ASN A 7 15.38 -25.58 12.52
CA ASN A 7 14.49 -25.77 11.37
C ASN A 7 13.11 -26.34 11.77
N SER A 8 13.07 -27.27 12.73
CA SER A 8 11.81 -27.81 13.24
C SER A 8 11.02 -26.78 14.06
N TYR A 9 11.70 -25.88 14.76
CA TYR A 9 11.08 -24.75 15.45
C TYR A 9 10.49 -23.74 14.45
N PHE A 10 11.25 -23.35 13.43
CA PHE A 10 10.77 -22.44 12.37
C PHE A 10 9.56 -23.00 11.63
N SER A 11 9.55 -24.29 11.28
CA SER A 11 8.42 -24.90 10.58
C SER A 11 7.15 -24.94 11.44
N MET A 12 7.27 -25.16 12.75
CA MET A 12 6.12 -25.05 13.67
C MET A 12 5.58 -23.62 13.77
N LEU A 13 6.48 -22.63 13.84
CA LEU A 13 6.08 -21.22 13.82
C LEU A 13 5.38 -20.85 12.52
N GLU A 14 5.95 -21.23 11.39
CA GLU A 14 5.38 -20.96 10.07
C GLU A 14 3.98 -21.56 9.95
N ASN A 15 3.76 -22.78 10.46
CA ASN A 15 2.45 -23.42 10.43
C ASN A 15 1.44 -22.76 11.39
N LYS A 16 1.87 -22.31 12.58
CA LYS A 16 1.01 -21.54 13.51
C LYS A 16 0.62 -20.18 12.96
N TYR A 17 1.56 -19.48 12.33
CA TYR A 17 1.35 -18.13 11.81
C TYR A 17 0.98 -18.10 10.33
N LYS A 18 0.80 -19.25 9.68
CA LYS A 18 0.53 -19.38 8.24
C LYS A 18 -0.65 -18.52 7.78
N LYS A 19 -1.74 -18.50 8.57
CA LYS A 19 -2.94 -17.68 8.32
C LYS A 19 -2.65 -16.18 8.44
N VAL A 20 -1.81 -15.81 9.40
CA VAL A 20 -1.41 -14.41 9.63
C VAL A 20 -0.45 -13.94 8.54
N ILE A 21 0.51 -14.78 8.15
CA ILE A 21 1.48 -14.50 7.08
C ILE A 21 0.79 -14.34 5.73
N LEU A 22 -0.18 -15.21 5.40
CA LEU A 22 -1.00 -15.09 4.17
C LEU A 22 -1.74 -13.75 4.11
N ASN A 23 -2.37 -13.33 5.22
CA ASN A 23 -3.02 -12.02 5.27
C ASN A 23 -2.02 -10.87 5.24
N LYS A 24 -0.88 -11.01 5.93
CA LYS A 24 0.13 -9.95 6.01
C LYS A 24 0.73 -9.65 4.64
N TRP A 25 0.98 -10.66 3.82
CA TRP A 25 1.48 -10.47 2.45
C TRP A 25 0.47 -9.75 1.56
N PHE A 26 -0.82 -10.06 1.69
CA PHE A 26 -1.87 -9.32 0.99
C PHE A 26 -1.90 -7.83 1.39
N TRP A 27 -1.82 -7.53 2.70
CA TRP A 27 -1.80 -6.15 3.19
C TRP A 27 -0.53 -5.38 2.78
N GLU A 28 0.63 -6.03 2.73
CA GLU A 28 1.87 -5.45 2.20
C GLU A 28 1.73 -5.05 0.73
N VAL A 29 1.17 -5.93 -0.11
CA VAL A 29 0.93 -5.63 -1.53
C VAL A 29 -0.05 -4.46 -1.68
N VAL A 30 -1.15 -4.45 -0.91
CA VAL A 30 -2.12 -3.35 -0.94
C VAL A 30 -1.46 -2.02 -0.54
N ALA A 31 -0.64 -2.00 0.51
CA ALA A 31 0.08 -0.81 0.94
C ALA A 31 1.02 -0.30 -0.16
N LEU A 32 1.74 -1.19 -0.84
CA LEU A 32 2.64 -0.85 -1.93
C LEU A 32 1.88 -0.23 -3.12
N VAL A 33 0.75 -0.80 -3.52
CA VAL A 33 -0.09 -0.28 -4.61
C VAL A 33 -0.60 1.13 -4.29
N VAL A 34 -1.09 1.36 -3.07
CA VAL A 34 -1.57 2.69 -2.64
C VAL A 34 -0.43 3.70 -2.66
N LEU A 35 0.75 3.30 -2.19
CA LEU A 35 1.93 4.17 -2.14
C LEU A 35 2.37 4.57 -3.55
N VAL A 36 2.50 3.61 -4.48
CA VAL A 36 2.83 3.88 -5.89
C VAL A 36 1.79 4.78 -6.55
N GLY A 37 0.50 4.52 -6.34
CA GLY A 37 -0.57 5.36 -6.88
C GLY A 37 -0.50 6.81 -6.39
N THR A 38 -0.21 7.01 -5.10
CA THR A 38 -0.09 8.33 -4.50
C THR A 38 1.15 9.08 -5.02
N PHE A 39 2.29 8.39 -5.11
CA PHE A 39 3.53 8.97 -5.65
C PHE A 39 3.42 9.32 -7.14
N ALA A 40 2.86 8.42 -7.96
CA ALA A 40 2.63 8.68 -9.38
C ALA A 40 1.74 9.91 -9.58
N TYR A 41 0.70 10.05 -8.75
CA TYR A 41 -0.20 11.21 -8.80
C TYR A 41 0.49 12.51 -8.35
N ALA A 42 1.31 12.46 -7.29
CA ALA A 42 2.10 13.60 -6.85
C ALA A 42 3.12 14.06 -7.92
N PHE A 43 3.78 13.11 -8.60
CA PHE A 43 4.69 13.39 -9.70
C PHE A 43 3.96 14.02 -10.90
N TYR A 44 2.78 13.50 -11.24
CA TYR A 44 1.93 14.09 -12.28
C TYR A 44 1.56 15.54 -11.95
N CYS A 45 1.11 15.84 -10.72
CA CYS A 45 0.83 17.23 -10.31
C CYS A 45 2.06 18.14 -10.47
N THR A 46 3.22 17.67 -10.01
CA THR A 46 4.47 18.43 -10.02
C THR A 46 4.96 18.70 -11.45
N SER A 47 4.88 17.70 -12.34
CA SER A 47 5.27 17.84 -13.76
C SER A 47 4.47 18.90 -14.51
N LYS A 48 3.23 19.15 -14.08
CA LYS A 48 2.35 20.16 -14.66
C LYS A 48 2.41 21.53 -13.97
N GLY A 49 3.30 21.70 -12.98
CA GLY A 49 3.49 22.96 -12.24
C GLY A 49 2.45 23.23 -11.15
N TYR A 50 1.72 22.20 -10.70
CA TYR A 50 0.70 22.30 -9.65
C TYR A 50 1.25 21.78 -8.32
N LYS A 51 0.87 22.40 -7.20
CA LYS A 51 1.23 21.93 -5.84
C LYS A 51 0.28 20.81 -5.39
N PHE A 52 0.85 19.72 -4.86
CA PHE A 52 0.10 18.61 -4.26
C PHE A 52 -0.59 19.10 -2.97
N THR A 53 -1.89 19.38 -3.01
CA THR A 53 -2.59 19.98 -1.86
C THR A 53 -3.19 18.96 -0.89
N GLY A 54 -3.13 17.66 -1.20
CA GLY A 54 -3.66 16.58 -0.34
C GLY A 54 -5.17 16.65 -0.03
N LYS A 55 -5.91 17.63 -0.58
CA LYS A 55 -7.34 17.78 -0.30
C LYS A 55 -8.14 16.84 -1.18
N ILE A 56 -8.76 15.85 -0.56
CA ILE A 56 -9.74 14.94 -1.17
C ILE A 56 -11.05 15.72 -1.27
N LYS A 57 -11.40 16.19 -2.47
CA LYS A 57 -12.73 16.79 -2.73
C LYS A 57 -13.68 15.69 -3.16
N LEU A 58 -14.59 15.34 -2.26
CA LEU A 58 -15.66 14.37 -2.51
C LEU A 58 -16.84 15.13 -3.15
N HIS A 59 -16.99 15.03 -4.47
CA HIS A 59 -18.16 15.56 -5.18
C HIS A 59 -19.06 14.39 -5.64
N TRP A 60 -20.19 14.23 -4.95
CA TRP A 60 -21.37 13.51 -5.45
C TRP A 60 -22.10 14.40 -6.47
N PRO A 61 -22.63 13.93 -7.63
CA PRO A 61 -22.86 12.56 -8.10
C PRO A 61 -21.84 12.04 -9.14
N LYS A 62 -20.75 12.79 -9.40
CA LYS A 62 -19.70 12.39 -10.36
C LYS A 62 -18.46 11.90 -9.62
N VAL A 63 -18.52 10.65 -9.15
CA VAL A 63 -17.39 9.94 -8.50
C VAL A 63 -16.12 9.91 -9.36
N TRP A 64 -16.24 10.00 -10.68
CA TRP A 64 -15.11 10.10 -11.62
C TRP A 64 -14.29 11.40 -11.52
N GLN A 65 -14.75 12.39 -10.74
CA GLN A 65 -13.98 13.60 -10.40
C GLN A 65 -13.30 13.51 -9.03
N MET A 66 -13.26 12.33 -8.40
CA MET A 66 -12.44 12.07 -7.21
C MET A 66 -10.96 12.02 -7.60
N GLY A 67 -10.34 13.19 -7.62
CA GLY A 67 -8.89 13.33 -7.65
C GLY A 67 -8.40 13.96 -6.36
N ILE A 68 -7.23 13.54 -5.89
CA ILE A 68 -6.43 14.35 -4.96
C ILE A 68 -6.18 15.67 -5.70
N GLY A 69 -6.71 16.81 -5.27
CA GLY A 69 -6.64 18.01 -6.11
C GLY A 69 -5.19 18.46 -6.35
N CYS A 70 -4.72 18.48 -7.60
CA CYS A 70 -3.58 19.33 -7.98
C CYS A 70 -4.08 20.78 -8.01
N ARG A 71 -3.46 21.71 -7.26
CA ARG A 71 -3.85 23.14 -7.24
C ARG A 71 -2.73 23.99 -7.83
N ARG A 72 -3.08 24.98 -8.66
CA ARG A 72 -2.10 25.90 -9.26
C ARG A 72 -1.55 26.82 -8.19
#